data_AF-A0A918VJS9-F1
#
_entry.id   AF-A0A918VJS9-F1
#
_cell.length_a   1.000
_cell.length_b   1.000
_cell.length_c   1.000
_cell.angle_alpha   90.00
_cell.angle_beta   90.00
_cell.angle_gamma   90.00
#
_symmetry.space_group_name_H-M   'P 1'
#
loop_
_entity.id
_entity.type
_entity.pdbx_description
1 polymer ?
#
loop_
_entity_poly.entity_id
_entity_poly.type
_entity_poly.pdbx_seq_one_letter_code
_entity_poly.pdbx_strand_id
1 'polypeptide(L)'
;MRFMSVVFGLFLAGCAAKHDSAILVFTGSAPADYQSLPQSVQLLACNNTQINTEMAWNQRTLKSVPYGWQTDGKDEFFISKYYVASPPVPKTFKPGKPITLGVLSQDHFSLYEDDEVVPIFFDYTLLDPIKLADIKVDYGNRLDGVAACADYGINTIPINIRCPSFKYRGSDQYGLGKGIAQLSREQENRVLTDHGHLFIPLRIEPESNPHIDPPLEGCTAEILNDIILEHQVYFGTAANHVSKIDLTKAYRQFVSHQTPITLYCRPRPQDQLAAGCAPLLPLDPEKSE
;
A
#
# COMPACT_ATOMS: atom_id res chain seq x y z
N MET A 1 -53.76 42.08 -12.82
CA MET A 1 -52.30 41.92 -12.82
C MET A 1 -51.73 42.56 -11.56
N ARG A 2 -51.37 41.75 -10.56
CA ARG A 2 -50.28 42.00 -9.59
C ARG A 2 -50.01 40.68 -8.88
N PHE A 3 -48.77 40.25 -8.98
CA PHE A 3 -48.27 38.91 -8.68
C PHE A 3 -48.22 38.63 -7.17
N MET A 4 -48.59 37.39 -6.80
CA MET A 4 -48.24 36.73 -5.55
C MET A 4 -46.71 36.68 -5.41
N SER A 5 -46.20 37.00 -4.21
CA SER A 5 -44.89 36.52 -3.76
C SER A 5 -45.14 35.41 -2.75
N VAL A 6 -44.93 34.17 -3.18
CA VAL A 6 -44.80 33.00 -2.31
C VAL A 6 -43.33 32.89 -1.97
N VAL A 7 -42.99 33.10 -0.69
CA VAL A 7 -41.64 32.84 -0.17
C VAL A 7 -41.53 31.33 0.08
N PHE A 8 -40.85 30.62 -0.82
CA PHE A 8 -40.41 29.25 -0.59
C PHE A 8 -39.12 29.31 0.23
N GLY A 9 -39.20 29.02 1.52
CA GLY A 9 -38.04 28.74 2.35
C GLY A 9 -37.50 27.35 2.02
N LEU A 10 -36.37 27.27 1.30
CA LEU A 10 -35.59 26.05 1.24
C LEU A 10 -34.89 25.85 2.59
N PHE A 11 -35.36 24.86 3.35
CA PHE A 11 -34.52 24.21 4.36
C PHE A 11 -33.49 23.34 3.62
N LEU A 12 -32.28 23.86 3.42
CA LEU A 12 -31.13 23.01 3.17
C LEU A 12 -30.76 22.37 4.51
N ALA A 13 -31.27 21.17 4.75
CA ALA A 13 -30.72 20.28 5.76
C ALA A 13 -29.28 19.98 5.35
N GLY A 14 -28.32 20.62 6.01
CA GLY A 14 -26.94 20.19 5.95
C GLY A 14 -26.85 18.80 6.57
N CYS A 15 -26.76 17.77 5.73
CA CYS A 15 -26.31 16.46 6.17
C CYS A 15 -24.89 16.63 6.70
N ALA A 16 -24.75 16.78 8.02
CA ALA A 16 -23.47 16.63 8.68
C ALA A 16 -23.07 15.16 8.51
N ALA A 17 -22.09 14.90 7.65
CA ALA A 17 -21.47 13.59 7.54
C ALA A 17 -20.94 13.18 8.92
N LYS A 18 -21.35 12.00 9.38
CA LYS A 18 -20.88 11.43 10.64
C LYS A 18 -19.47 10.89 10.40
N HIS A 19 -18.45 11.70 10.68
CA HIS A 19 -17.07 11.25 10.62
C HIS A 19 -16.78 10.37 11.83
N ASP A 20 -16.91 9.06 11.66
CA ASP A 20 -16.45 8.11 12.65
C ASP A 20 -14.92 8.02 12.58
N SER A 21 -14.27 7.85 13.73
CA SER A 21 -12.81 7.89 13.83
C SER A 21 -12.29 6.79 14.75
N ALA A 22 -11.22 6.10 14.34
CA ALA A 22 -10.64 4.97 15.04
C ALA A 22 -9.31 5.33 15.73
N ILE A 23 -8.85 4.42 16.61
CA ILE A 23 -7.57 4.51 17.31
C ILE A 23 -6.72 3.28 16.96
N LEU A 24 -5.55 3.49 16.38
CA LEU A 24 -4.57 2.42 16.20
C LEU A 24 -3.62 2.42 17.39
N VAL A 25 -3.36 1.25 17.97
CA VAL A 25 -2.34 1.08 18.99
C VAL A 25 -1.11 0.42 18.38
N PHE A 26 0.06 0.97 18.61
CA PHE A 26 1.32 0.36 18.21
C PHE A 26 2.03 -0.25 19.42
N THR A 27 2.61 -1.42 19.21
CA THR A 27 3.38 -2.18 20.18
C THR A 27 4.78 -2.46 19.62
N GLY A 28 5.82 -2.35 20.44
CA GLY A 28 7.20 -2.53 19.98
C GLY A 28 8.21 -1.62 20.68
N SER A 29 9.49 -1.89 20.48
CA SER A 29 10.60 -1.10 21.01
C SER A 29 11.53 -0.69 19.88
N ALA A 30 12.04 0.54 19.94
CA ALA A 30 12.99 1.06 18.98
C ALA A 30 14.44 0.79 19.38
N PRO A 31 15.36 0.71 18.39
CA PRO A 31 16.77 0.90 18.67
C PRO A 31 17.03 2.24 19.39
N ALA A 32 17.95 2.27 20.36
CA ALA A 32 18.27 3.46 21.16
C ALA A 32 18.71 4.67 20.32
N ASP A 33 19.37 4.43 19.20
CA ASP A 33 19.80 5.41 18.20
C ASP A 33 18.63 6.00 17.39
N TYR A 34 17.48 5.33 17.35
CA TYR A 34 16.28 5.80 16.67
C TYR A 34 15.25 6.46 17.60
N GLN A 35 15.36 6.26 18.93
CA GLN A 35 14.39 6.71 19.94
C GLN A 35 14.09 8.22 19.95
N SER A 36 14.94 9.06 19.36
CA SER A 36 14.79 10.52 19.38
C SER A 36 14.04 11.12 18.19
N LEU A 37 13.79 10.35 17.12
CA LEU A 37 13.21 10.89 15.88
C LEU A 37 11.89 10.18 15.53
N PRO A 38 10.76 10.93 15.41
CA PRO A 38 9.53 10.39 14.84
C PRO A 38 9.78 9.75 13.48
N GLN A 39 9.19 8.58 13.26
CA GLN A 39 9.21 7.88 11.98
C GLN A 39 7.94 8.23 11.20
N SER A 40 8.08 8.56 9.92
CA SER A 40 6.89 8.70 9.07
C SER A 40 6.20 7.34 8.94
N VAL A 41 4.90 7.29 9.13
CA VAL A 41 4.07 6.13 8.84
C VAL A 41 3.03 6.58 7.82
N GLN A 42 2.77 5.73 6.83
CA GLN A 42 1.73 5.99 5.84
C GLN A 42 0.65 4.92 5.97
N LEU A 43 -0.60 5.36 6.15
CA LEU A 43 -1.76 4.48 6.05
C LEU A 43 -2.36 4.59 4.65
N LEU A 44 -2.66 3.45 4.04
CA LEU A 44 -3.34 3.35 2.76
C LEU A 44 -4.72 2.73 2.97
N ALA A 45 -5.76 3.36 2.43
CA ALA A 45 -7.15 2.94 2.56
C ALA A 45 -7.88 3.06 1.22
N CYS A 46 -9.18 2.77 1.24
CA CYS A 46 -10.07 2.88 0.09
C CYS A 46 -9.86 4.19 -0.70
N ASN A 47 -10.04 4.10 -2.02
CA ASN A 47 -9.96 5.23 -2.94
C ASN A 47 -8.59 5.92 -2.93
N ASN A 48 -7.52 5.13 -2.76
CA ASN A 48 -6.15 5.64 -2.60
C ASN A 48 -6.00 6.67 -1.47
N THR A 49 -6.87 6.61 -0.45
CA THR A 49 -6.76 7.48 0.73
C THR A 49 -5.40 7.26 1.38
N GLN A 50 -4.58 8.31 1.47
CA GLN A 50 -3.26 8.27 2.10
C GLN A 50 -3.23 9.17 3.32
N ILE A 51 -2.84 8.61 4.45
CA ILE A 51 -2.67 9.38 5.69
C ILE A 51 -1.21 9.28 6.09
N ASN A 52 -0.48 10.37 5.88
CA ASN A 52 0.88 10.52 6.37
C ASN A 52 0.82 11.02 7.80
N THR A 53 1.40 10.27 8.72
CA THR A 53 1.54 10.64 10.12
C THR A 53 2.98 10.41 10.57
N GLU A 54 3.32 10.95 11.73
CA GLU A 54 4.58 10.68 12.38
C GLU A 54 4.32 9.89 13.66
N MET A 55 5.17 8.90 13.89
CA MET A 55 5.11 8.05 15.07
C MET A 55 6.45 8.14 15.80
N ALA A 56 6.44 8.75 16.97
CA ALA A 56 7.57 8.60 17.89
C ALA A 56 7.58 7.17 18.45
N TRP A 57 8.76 6.62 18.72
CA TRP A 57 8.91 5.24 19.18
C TRP A 57 8.24 4.90 20.51
N ASN A 58 8.00 5.90 21.35
CA ASN A 58 7.25 5.79 22.59
C ASN A 58 5.76 6.14 22.43
N GLN A 59 5.35 6.63 21.26
CA GLN A 59 3.97 6.92 20.95
C GLN A 59 3.26 5.62 20.60
N ARG A 60 2.40 5.16 21.50
CA ARG A 60 1.70 3.88 21.36
C ARG A 60 0.39 3.98 20.62
N THR A 61 -0.04 5.17 20.20
CA THR A 61 -1.37 5.36 19.60
C THR A 61 -1.34 6.37 18.46
N LEU A 62 -2.09 6.07 17.41
CA LEU A 62 -2.57 7.04 16.42
C LEU A 62 -4.08 7.20 16.60
N LYS A 63 -4.52 8.43 16.87
CA LYS A 63 -5.94 8.75 17.03
C LYS A 63 -6.49 9.38 15.76
N SER A 64 -7.82 9.35 15.63
CA SER A 64 -8.55 10.06 14.59
C SER A 64 -8.23 9.55 13.18
N VAL A 65 -8.00 8.25 13.05
CA VAL A 65 -7.94 7.61 11.73
C VAL A 65 -9.36 7.54 11.18
N PRO A 66 -9.64 8.03 9.95
CA PRO A 66 -10.98 7.98 9.37
C PRO A 66 -11.57 6.56 9.37
N TYR A 67 -12.88 6.47 9.48
CA TYR A 67 -13.59 5.21 9.36
C TYR A 67 -15.01 5.48 8.87
N GLY A 68 -15.58 4.53 8.14
CA GLY A 68 -16.94 4.65 7.64
C GLY A 68 -17.05 5.48 6.37
N TRP A 69 -18.22 6.06 6.13
CA TRP A 69 -18.51 6.86 4.94
C TRP A 69 -17.67 8.13 4.86
N GLN A 70 -17.01 8.31 3.73
CA GLN A 70 -16.20 9.47 3.36
C GLN A 70 -16.69 10.05 2.04
N THR A 71 -16.29 11.29 1.76
CA THR A 71 -16.60 11.98 0.52
C THR A 71 -15.33 12.63 -0.03
N ASP A 72 -15.05 12.41 -1.31
CA ASP A 72 -14.05 13.18 -2.06
C ASP A 72 -14.76 13.95 -3.16
N GLY A 73 -14.95 15.26 -2.92
CA GLY A 73 -15.73 16.12 -3.81
C GLY A 73 -17.19 15.70 -3.92
N LYS A 74 -17.53 14.91 -4.95
CA LYS A 74 -18.88 14.40 -5.21
C LYS A 74 -19.01 12.90 -5.02
N ASP A 75 -17.89 12.20 -4.85
CA ASP A 75 -17.86 10.75 -4.83
C ASP A 75 -17.85 10.27 -3.38
N GLU A 76 -18.83 9.44 -3.01
CA GLU A 76 -18.93 8.82 -1.70
C GLU A 76 -18.29 7.43 -1.71
N PHE A 77 -17.53 7.11 -0.66
CA PHE A 77 -16.90 5.81 -0.50
C PHE A 77 -16.81 5.44 0.98
N PHE A 78 -16.71 4.15 1.29
CA PHE A 78 -16.58 3.68 2.67
C PHE A 78 -15.12 3.31 2.94
N ILE A 79 -14.60 3.58 4.14
CA ILE A 79 -13.31 3.02 4.57
C ILE A 79 -13.56 1.98 5.66
N SER A 80 -13.29 0.71 5.34
CA SER A 80 -13.38 -0.41 6.29
C SER A 80 -12.05 -1.11 6.56
N LYS A 81 -11.05 -0.89 5.69
CA LYS A 81 -9.76 -1.56 5.75
C LYS A 81 -8.62 -0.59 5.50
N TYR A 82 -7.55 -0.82 6.23
CA TYR A 82 -6.30 -0.07 6.13
C TYR A 82 -5.12 -1.01 5.92
N TYR A 83 -4.10 -0.47 5.25
CA TYR A 83 -2.78 -1.04 5.12
C TYR A 83 -1.75 -0.07 5.71
N VAL A 84 -0.75 -0.58 6.42
CA VAL A 84 0.30 0.27 7.00
C VAL A 84 1.61 0.11 6.23
N ALA A 85 2.01 1.17 5.53
CA ALA A 85 3.30 1.29 4.89
C ALA A 85 4.32 1.87 5.88
N SER A 86 5.30 1.04 6.24
CA SER A 86 6.41 1.44 7.09
C SER A 86 7.58 0.45 6.95
N PRO A 87 8.85 0.89 7.03
CA PRO A 87 9.31 2.28 7.14
C PRO A 87 9.18 3.01 5.80
N PRO A 88 9.24 4.35 5.78
CA PRO A 88 9.49 5.06 4.54
C PRO A 88 10.85 4.56 4.03
N VAL A 89 10.84 3.90 2.86
CA VAL A 89 12.07 3.79 2.08
C VAL A 89 12.55 5.24 1.91
N PRO A 90 13.77 5.59 2.35
CA PRO A 90 14.22 6.97 2.34
C PRO A 90 13.96 7.59 0.96
N LYS A 91 13.41 8.81 0.91
CA LYS A 91 13.03 9.53 -0.33
C LYS A 91 14.17 9.57 -1.38
N THR A 92 15.40 9.32 -0.94
CA THR A 92 16.57 9.04 -1.77
C THR A 92 17.21 7.74 -1.30
N PHE A 93 16.79 6.63 -1.89
CA PHE A 93 17.58 5.40 -1.84
C PHE A 93 18.77 5.57 -2.80
N LYS A 94 19.99 5.31 -2.32
CA LYS A 94 21.15 5.15 -3.20
C LYS A 94 21.32 3.65 -3.43
N PRO A 95 21.19 3.15 -4.68
CA PRO A 95 21.48 1.77 -5.01
C PRO A 95 22.78 1.29 -4.36
N GLY A 96 22.72 0.14 -3.68
CA GLY A 96 23.87 -0.45 -2.99
C GLY A 96 24.10 -0.01 -1.54
N LYS A 97 23.32 0.93 -0.97
CA LYS A 97 23.40 1.25 0.46
C LYS A 97 22.54 0.30 1.31
N PRO A 98 23.09 -0.29 2.39
CA PRO A 98 22.31 -1.04 3.36
C PRO A 98 21.20 -0.18 4.00
N ILE A 99 20.01 -0.74 4.10
CA ILE A 99 18.88 -0.18 4.85
C ILE A 99 18.37 -1.23 5.85
N THR A 100 17.90 -0.77 7.00
CA THR A 100 17.19 -1.63 7.95
C THR A 100 15.70 -1.58 7.62
N LEU A 101 15.12 -2.72 7.27
CA LEU A 101 13.67 -2.88 7.20
C LEU A 101 13.16 -3.48 8.51
N GLY A 102 11.98 -3.06 8.95
CA GLY A 102 11.34 -3.63 10.13
C GLY A 102 10.34 -4.72 9.82
N VAL A 103 10.01 -5.50 10.85
CA VAL A 103 8.89 -6.43 10.83
C VAL A 103 7.63 -5.69 11.26
N LEU A 104 6.58 -5.89 10.48
CA LEU A 104 5.22 -5.50 10.80
C LEU A 104 4.38 -6.77 11.00
N SER A 105 3.85 -6.98 12.21
CA SER A 105 3.06 -8.20 12.50
C SER A 105 1.76 -8.24 11.70
N GLN A 106 1.16 -7.06 11.49
CA GLN A 106 -0.08 -6.87 10.74
C GLN A 106 0.09 -5.68 9.80
N ASP A 107 0.20 -6.00 8.52
CA ASP A 107 0.32 -5.03 7.43
C ASP A 107 -1.03 -4.49 6.98
N HIS A 108 -2.13 -5.05 7.51
CA HIS A 108 -3.49 -4.61 7.30
C HIS A 108 -4.38 -4.89 8.51
N PHE A 109 -5.48 -4.15 8.61
CA PHE A 109 -6.52 -4.34 9.60
C PHE A 109 -7.87 -3.85 9.07
N SER A 110 -8.94 -4.43 9.60
CA SER A 110 -10.32 -3.97 9.35
C SER A 110 -10.87 -3.35 10.62
N LEU A 111 -11.70 -2.33 10.47
CA LEU A 111 -12.37 -1.66 11.58
C LEU A 111 -13.86 -2.10 11.57
N TYR A 112 -14.32 -2.84 12.58
CA TYR A 112 -15.74 -3.10 12.82
C TYR A 112 -16.34 -2.00 13.72
N GLU A 113 -17.67 -1.92 13.78
CA GLU A 113 -18.37 -0.93 14.60
C GLU A 113 -18.21 -1.28 16.10
N ASP A 114 -17.33 -0.55 16.81
CA ASP A 114 -17.41 -0.09 18.22
C ASP A 114 -16.01 0.28 18.75
N ASP A 115 -15.74 1.57 19.01
CA ASP A 115 -14.53 2.12 19.68
C ASP A 115 -13.23 1.28 19.50
N GLU A 116 -12.87 1.00 18.24
CA GLU A 116 -11.89 -0.04 17.98
C GLU A 116 -10.45 0.44 18.15
N VAL A 117 -9.81 -0.21 19.11
CA VAL A 117 -8.37 -0.16 19.34
C VAL A 117 -7.73 -1.38 18.67
N VAL A 118 -7.04 -1.18 17.55
CA VAL A 118 -6.31 -2.27 16.86
C VAL A 118 -4.82 -2.25 17.23
N PRO A 119 -4.27 -3.30 17.86
CA PRO A 119 -2.85 -3.39 18.18
C PRO A 119 -2.02 -3.86 16.97
N ILE A 120 -1.01 -3.09 16.60
CA ILE A 120 -0.09 -3.31 15.48
C ILE A 120 1.33 -3.39 16.04
N PHE A 121 2.12 -4.40 15.69
CA PHE A 121 3.49 -4.53 16.18
C PHE A 121 4.51 -4.03 15.16
N PHE A 122 5.38 -3.10 15.58
CA PHE A 122 6.50 -2.56 14.79
C PHE A 122 7.82 -2.83 15.49
N ASP A 123 8.69 -3.63 14.86
CA ASP A 123 10.04 -3.84 15.35
C ASP A 123 11.07 -3.89 14.22
N TYR A 124 11.93 -2.87 14.20
CA TYR A 124 13.00 -2.69 13.22
C TYR A 124 14.34 -3.26 13.67
N THR A 125 14.41 -3.79 14.88
CA THR A 125 15.63 -4.41 15.43
C THR A 125 15.77 -5.86 15.00
N LEU A 126 14.65 -6.49 14.62
CA LEU A 126 14.59 -7.92 14.41
C LEU A 126 15.31 -8.39 13.16
N LEU A 127 15.37 -7.60 12.09
CA LEU A 127 15.93 -8.06 10.81
C LEU A 127 17.33 -7.51 10.55
N ASP A 128 18.13 -8.33 9.87
CA ASP A 128 19.40 -7.88 9.31
C ASP A 128 19.19 -6.81 8.23
N PRO A 129 20.13 -5.85 8.10
CA PRO A 129 20.11 -4.89 7.01
C PRO A 129 20.13 -5.58 5.63
N ILE A 130 19.46 -4.98 4.66
CA ILE A 130 19.40 -5.44 3.27
C ILE A 130 19.76 -4.30 2.31
N LYS A 131 20.00 -4.61 1.04
CA LYS A 131 19.98 -3.62 -0.05
C LYS A 131 18.68 -3.75 -0.82
N LEU A 132 18.27 -2.69 -1.53
CA LEU A 132 17.18 -2.75 -2.50
C LEU A 132 17.75 -2.67 -3.93
N ALA A 133 17.11 -3.34 -4.86
CA ALA A 133 17.27 -3.11 -6.29
C ALA A 133 15.94 -2.78 -6.95
N ASP A 134 16.03 -2.05 -8.05
CA ASP A 134 14.88 -1.53 -8.79
C ASP A 134 14.55 -2.47 -9.95
N ILE A 135 13.26 -2.73 -10.13
CA ILE A 135 12.68 -3.41 -11.27
C ILE A 135 11.78 -2.41 -11.96
N LYS A 136 12.03 -2.15 -13.25
CA LYS A 136 11.20 -1.24 -14.04
C LYS A 136 9.79 -1.81 -14.19
N VAL A 137 8.79 -0.95 -14.00
CA VAL A 137 7.37 -1.25 -14.18
C VAL A 137 6.83 -0.39 -15.32
N ASP A 138 6.02 -0.98 -16.19
CA ASP A 138 5.41 -0.32 -17.35
C ASP A 138 3.90 -0.14 -17.15
N TYR A 139 3.46 1.12 -17.14
CA TYR A 139 2.07 1.57 -17.04
C TYR A 139 1.41 1.78 -18.40
N GLY A 140 2.21 1.87 -19.47
CA GLY A 140 1.78 2.24 -20.81
C GLY A 140 1.50 1.06 -21.74
N ASN A 141 1.68 -0.18 -21.27
CA ASN A 141 1.46 -1.35 -22.10
C ASN A 141 -0.02 -1.50 -22.49
N ARG A 142 -0.29 -1.39 -23.81
CA ARG A 142 -1.60 -1.62 -24.42
C ARG A 142 -1.57 -2.96 -25.15
N LEU A 143 -2.47 -3.86 -24.81
CA LEU A 143 -2.60 -5.16 -25.50
C LEU A 143 -4.02 -5.30 -26.04
N ASP A 144 -4.12 -5.67 -27.33
CA ASP A 144 -5.35 -6.12 -28.00
C ASP A 144 -6.62 -5.32 -27.67
N GLY A 145 -6.57 -4.01 -27.91
CA GLY A 145 -7.73 -3.13 -27.75
C GLY A 145 -8.09 -2.83 -26.29
N VAL A 146 -7.26 -3.23 -25.32
CA VAL A 146 -7.43 -2.84 -23.92
C VAL A 146 -6.52 -1.65 -23.57
N ALA A 147 -7.13 -0.68 -22.89
CA ALA A 147 -6.44 0.52 -22.41
C ALA A 147 -5.40 0.19 -21.34
N ALA A 148 -4.31 0.97 -21.34
CA ALA A 148 -3.24 0.86 -20.37
C ALA A 148 -3.64 1.51 -19.04
N CYS A 149 -2.90 1.22 -17.97
CA CYS A 149 -3.12 1.89 -16.68
C CYS A 149 -2.96 3.41 -16.78
N ALA A 150 -2.00 3.87 -17.58
CA ALA A 150 -1.80 5.30 -17.86
C ALA A 150 -3.01 5.96 -18.53
N ASP A 151 -3.78 5.23 -19.34
CA ASP A 151 -4.97 5.76 -20.04
C ASP A 151 -6.13 6.04 -19.07
N TYR A 152 -6.20 5.30 -17.97
CA TYR A 152 -7.14 5.53 -16.88
C TYR A 152 -6.63 6.58 -15.87
N GLY A 153 -5.50 7.22 -16.13
CA GLY A 153 -4.91 8.20 -15.20
C GLY A 153 -4.39 7.58 -13.89
N ILE A 154 -4.18 6.26 -13.86
CA ILE A 154 -3.69 5.56 -12.67
C ILE A 154 -2.20 5.85 -12.51
N ASN A 155 -1.87 6.66 -11.50
CA ASN A 155 -0.49 7.08 -11.25
C ASN A 155 0.15 6.37 -10.06
N THR A 156 -0.67 5.76 -9.21
CA THR A 156 -0.26 5.14 -7.94
C THR A 156 -1.02 3.84 -7.74
N ILE A 157 -0.30 2.75 -7.42
CA ILE A 157 -0.90 1.44 -7.16
C ILE A 157 -0.36 0.92 -5.83
N PRO A 158 -1.22 0.74 -4.81
CA PRO A 158 -0.80 0.15 -3.54
C PRO A 158 -0.46 -1.33 -3.72
N ILE A 159 0.66 -1.76 -3.12
CA ILE A 159 1.16 -3.13 -3.20
C ILE A 159 1.62 -3.64 -1.84
N ASN A 160 1.55 -4.96 -1.65
CA ASN A 160 2.12 -5.66 -0.53
C ASN A 160 3.28 -6.54 -0.98
N ILE A 161 4.44 -6.36 -0.36
CA ILE A 161 5.64 -7.16 -0.58
C ILE A 161 5.83 -8.10 0.60
N ARG A 162 5.99 -9.39 0.31
CA ARG A 162 6.23 -10.43 1.32
C ARG A 162 7.46 -11.24 0.93
N CYS A 163 8.41 -11.39 1.85
CA CYS A 163 9.61 -12.19 1.64
C CYS A 163 9.82 -13.12 2.85
N PRO A 164 9.84 -14.45 2.66
CA PRO A 164 9.95 -15.41 3.76
C PRO A 164 11.36 -15.56 4.34
N SER A 165 12.36 -14.97 3.67
CA SER A 165 13.78 -15.28 3.89
C SER A 165 14.56 -14.13 4.51
N PHE A 166 13.93 -13.29 5.34
CA PHE A 166 14.66 -12.24 6.06
C PHE A 166 15.39 -12.83 7.26
N LYS A 167 16.70 -12.64 7.35
CA LYS A 167 17.49 -13.13 8.49
C LYS A 167 17.22 -12.29 9.74
N TYR A 168 17.01 -12.92 10.89
CA TYR A 168 16.93 -12.22 12.16
C TYR A 168 18.31 -11.74 12.62
N ARG A 169 18.40 -10.52 13.13
CA ARG A 169 19.66 -9.94 13.60
C ARG A 169 20.28 -10.77 14.72
N GLY A 170 21.54 -11.14 14.55
CA GLY A 170 22.27 -11.93 15.54
C GLY A 170 21.76 -13.35 15.73
N SER A 171 20.97 -13.87 14.78
CA SER A 171 20.38 -15.20 14.82
C SER A 171 20.49 -15.88 13.45
N ASP A 172 20.59 -17.20 13.40
CA ASP A 172 20.51 -17.98 12.15
C ASP A 172 19.06 -18.34 11.76
N GLN A 173 18.08 -17.81 12.49
CA GLN A 173 16.67 -17.95 12.16
C GLN A 173 16.27 -16.97 11.07
N TYR A 174 15.28 -17.38 10.27
CA TYR A 174 14.67 -16.55 9.23
C TYR A 174 13.23 -16.23 9.62
N GLY A 175 12.86 -14.97 9.39
CA GLY A 175 11.54 -14.42 9.61
C GLY A 175 10.88 -14.00 8.31
N LEU A 176 9.56 -13.85 8.38
CA LEU A 176 8.76 -13.31 7.30
C LEU A 176 8.81 -11.78 7.35
N GLY A 177 9.49 -11.17 6.39
CA GLY A 177 9.38 -9.73 6.14
C GLY A 177 8.13 -9.44 5.31
N LYS A 178 7.34 -8.47 5.77
CA LYS A 178 6.17 -7.95 5.05
C LYS A 178 6.27 -6.44 5.03
N GLY A 179 5.82 -5.82 3.95
CA GLY A 179 5.81 -4.37 3.82
C GLY A 179 4.85 -3.92 2.76
N ILE A 180 4.14 -2.83 3.07
CA ILE A 180 3.28 -2.16 2.10
C ILE A 180 4.11 -1.09 1.40
N ALA A 181 4.02 -1.06 0.09
CA ALA A 181 4.67 -0.09 -0.76
C ALA A 181 3.67 0.45 -1.78
N GLN A 182 4.13 1.36 -2.61
CA GLN A 182 3.34 1.94 -3.68
C GLN A 182 4.17 1.95 -4.96
N LEU A 183 3.61 1.39 -6.03
CA LEU A 183 4.11 1.66 -7.36
C LEU A 183 3.64 3.05 -7.74
N SER A 184 4.56 3.89 -8.21
CA SER A 184 4.21 5.22 -8.72
C SER A 184 4.85 5.44 -10.07
N ARG A 185 4.14 6.14 -10.95
CA ARG A 185 4.74 6.65 -12.19
C ARG A 185 5.84 7.65 -11.84
N GLU A 186 6.95 7.56 -12.55
CA GLU A 186 8.07 8.49 -12.39
C GLU A 186 7.69 9.86 -12.92
N GLN A 187 8.26 10.88 -12.31
CA GLN A 187 8.11 12.26 -12.76
C GLN A 187 9.45 12.77 -13.28
N GLU A 188 9.51 13.04 -14.58
CA GLU A 188 10.68 13.63 -15.24
C GLU A 188 10.31 15.03 -15.73
N ASN A 189 11.06 16.05 -15.30
CA ASN A 189 10.79 17.45 -15.67
C ASN A 189 9.34 17.90 -15.45
N ARG A 190 8.73 17.44 -14.35
CA ARG A 190 7.32 17.66 -13.98
C ARG A 190 6.29 16.91 -14.84
N VAL A 191 6.71 16.07 -15.78
CA VAL A 191 5.85 15.24 -16.62
C VAL A 191 5.87 13.81 -16.09
N LEU A 192 4.69 13.18 -15.96
CA LEU A 192 4.59 11.77 -15.59
C LEU A 192 5.00 10.90 -16.78
N THR A 193 5.90 9.96 -16.55
CA THR A 193 6.31 8.95 -17.53
C THR A 193 5.41 7.73 -17.43
N ASP A 194 5.43 6.87 -18.44
CA ASP A 194 4.69 5.59 -18.41
C ASP A 194 5.45 4.49 -17.66
N HIS A 195 6.43 4.87 -16.85
CA HIS A 195 7.29 3.96 -16.12
C HIS A 195 7.27 4.25 -14.63
N GLY A 196 7.46 3.21 -13.83
CA GLY A 196 7.64 3.29 -12.39
C GLY A 196 8.68 2.28 -11.91
N HIS A 197 8.91 2.26 -10.61
CA HIS A 197 9.85 1.34 -9.98
C HIS A 197 9.18 0.45 -8.94
N LEU A 198 9.57 -0.82 -8.93
CA LEU A 198 9.29 -1.79 -7.88
C LEU A 198 10.61 -2.24 -7.26
N PHE A 199 10.66 -2.32 -5.94
CA PHE A 199 11.87 -2.70 -5.23
C PHE A 199 11.88 -4.18 -4.87
N ILE A 200 13.06 -4.80 -4.94
CA ILE A 200 13.32 -6.13 -4.40
C ILE A 200 14.47 -6.09 -3.37
N PRO A 201 14.28 -6.70 -2.18
CA PRO A 201 15.36 -6.93 -1.23
C PRO A 201 16.48 -7.82 -1.78
N LEU A 202 17.73 -7.39 -1.58
CA LEU A 202 18.94 -8.15 -1.87
C LEU A 202 19.68 -8.49 -0.57
N ARG A 203 20.27 -9.69 -0.52
CA ARG A 203 21.15 -10.11 0.59
C ARG A 203 22.46 -9.35 0.51
N ILE A 204 22.94 -8.86 1.64
CA ILE A 204 24.27 -8.25 1.72
C ILE A 204 25.27 -9.38 1.93
N GLU A 205 26.13 -9.63 0.93
CA GLU A 205 27.23 -10.57 1.09
C GLU A 205 28.54 -9.83 1.44
N PRO A 206 29.36 -10.31 2.39
CA PRO A 206 30.56 -9.62 2.85
C PRO A 206 31.63 -9.36 1.77
N GLU A 207 31.57 -10.10 0.66
CA GLU A 207 32.56 -10.06 -0.43
C GLU A 207 31.93 -9.80 -1.81
N SER A 208 30.64 -9.48 -1.88
CA SER A 208 29.99 -9.20 -3.16
C SER A 208 30.32 -7.80 -3.67
N ASN A 209 30.45 -7.70 -4.99
CA ASN A 209 30.34 -6.41 -5.67
C ASN A 209 28.95 -5.82 -5.35
N PRO A 210 28.82 -4.55 -4.91
CA PRO A 210 27.53 -3.93 -4.59
C PRO A 210 26.52 -3.89 -5.75
N HIS A 211 26.93 -4.30 -6.96
CA HIS A 211 26.07 -4.48 -8.13
C HIS A 211 25.62 -5.93 -8.40
N ILE A 212 26.00 -6.91 -7.58
CA ILE A 212 25.74 -8.35 -7.79
C ILE A 212 25.33 -9.03 -6.47
N ASP A 213 24.58 -8.34 -5.62
CA ASP A 213 23.96 -8.99 -4.46
C ASP A 213 22.77 -9.85 -4.91
N PRO A 214 22.66 -11.12 -4.47
CA PRO A 214 21.55 -11.97 -4.88
C PRO A 214 20.24 -11.50 -4.24
N PRO A 215 19.11 -11.58 -4.97
CA PRO A 215 17.81 -11.25 -4.41
C PRO A 215 17.46 -12.20 -3.26
N LEU A 216 16.64 -11.72 -2.33
CA LEU A 216 15.94 -12.62 -1.42
C LEU A 216 15.03 -13.56 -2.22
N GLU A 217 15.10 -14.85 -1.90
CA GLU A 217 14.33 -15.89 -2.56
C GLU A 217 12.90 -15.92 -2.03
N GLY A 218 11.94 -16.18 -2.94
CA GLY A 218 10.53 -16.36 -2.60
C GLY A 218 9.81 -15.06 -2.27
N CYS A 219 10.37 -13.89 -2.60
CA CYS A 219 9.69 -12.62 -2.44
C CYS A 219 8.51 -12.53 -3.42
N THR A 220 7.37 -12.03 -2.96
CA THR A 220 6.18 -11.80 -3.78
C THR A 220 5.71 -10.36 -3.65
N ALA A 221 5.19 -9.79 -4.75
CA ALA A 221 4.44 -8.55 -4.75
C ALA A 221 2.99 -8.83 -5.12
N GLU A 222 2.07 -8.25 -4.36
CA GLU A 222 0.62 -8.38 -4.54
C GLU A 222 -0.01 -6.99 -4.66
N ILE A 223 -0.86 -6.80 -5.66
CA ILE A 223 -1.63 -5.57 -5.85
C ILE A 223 -2.82 -5.56 -4.88
N LEU A 224 -2.98 -4.46 -4.16
CA LEU A 224 -4.04 -4.29 -3.16
C LEU A 224 -5.35 -3.80 -3.80
N ASN A 225 -5.90 -4.62 -4.69
CA ASN A 225 -7.18 -4.35 -5.38
C ASN A 225 -8.36 -4.22 -4.42
N ASP A 226 -8.24 -4.64 -3.17
CA ASP A 226 -9.30 -4.52 -2.17
C ASP A 226 -9.45 -3.10 -1.60
N ILE A 227 -8.51 -2.19 -1.86
CA ILE A 227 -8.60 -0.76 -1.49
C ILE A 227 -8.58 0.20 -2.71
N ILE A 228 -8.52 -0.34 -3.93
CA ILE A 228 -8.61 0.47 -5.16
C ILE A 228 -10.09 0.54 -5.58
N LEU A 229 -10.68 1.72 -5.43
CA LEU A 229 -12.13 1.92 -5.60
C LEU A 229 -12.59 1.74 -7.04
N GLU A 230 -12.01 2.46 -8.00
CA GLU A 230 -12.59 2.57 -9.35
C GLU A 230 -12.07 1.52 -10.35
N HIS A 231 -10.93 0.90 -10.04
CA HIS A 231 -10.20 0.09 -10.99
C HIS A 231 -9.79 -1.26 -10.39
N GLN A 232 -9.54 -2.22 -11.29
CA GLN A 232 -8.81 -3.44 -10.99
C GLN A 232 -7.49 -3.41 -11.76
N VAL A 233 -6.41 -3.68 -11.03
CA VAL A 233 -5.04 -3.65 -11.55
C VAL A 233 -4.42 -5.04 -11.45
N TYR A 234 -3.67 -5.43 -12.46
CA TYR A 234 -3.05 -6.74 -12.55
C TYR A 234 -1.64 -6.61 -13.12
N PHE A 235 -0.76 -7.53 -12.75
CA PHE A 235 0.51 -7.75 -13.42
C PHE A 235 0.31 -8.53 -14.72
N GLY A 236 1.19 -8.29 -15.69
CA GLY A 236 1.21 -9.02 -16.96
C GLY A 236 0.21 -8.47 -17.97
N THR A 237 -0.66 -9.35 -18.47
CA THR A 237 -1.58 -9.09 -19.58
C THR A 237 -3.04 -9.36 -19.20
N ALA A 238 -3.97 -8.86 -20.02
CA ALA A 238 -5.42 -9.09 -19.85
C ALA A 238 -5.81 -10.57 -19.76
N ALA A 239 -5.04 -11.47 -20.39
CA ALA A 239 -5.37 -12.89 -20.41
C ALA A 239 -5.18 -13.59 -19.06
N ASN A 240 -4.27 -13.08 -18.21
CA ASN A 240 -3.78 -13.81 -17.04
C ASN A 240 -4.31 -13.26 -15.70
N HIS A 241 -4.83 -12.02 -15.68
CA HIS A 241 -5.38 -11.35 -14.48
C HIS A 241 -4.59 -11.63 -13.17
N VAL A 242 -3.27 -11.45 -13.22
CA VAL A 242 -2.39 -11.83 -12.11
C VAL A 242 -2.33 -10.70 -11.08
N SER A 243 -2.89 -10.87 -9.89
CA SER A 243 -2.77 -9.88 -8.81
C SER A 243 -1.47 -10.02 -8.02
N LYS A 244 -0.74 -11.15 -8.16
CA LYS A 244 0.44 -11.48 -7.37
C LYS A 244 1.53 -12.12 -8.21
N ILE A 245 2.76 -11.60 -8.12
CA ILE A 245 3.93 -12.10 -8.84
C ILE A 245 5.05 -12.53 -7.90
N ASP A 246 5.92 -13.39 -8.42
CA ASP A 246 7.21 -13.74 -7.84
C ASP A 246 8.25 -12.67 -8.22
N LEU A 247 8.65 -11.86 -7.24
CA LEU A 247 9.60 -10.77 -7.43
C LEU A 247 10.99 -11.28 -7.76
N THR A 248 11.40 -12.40 -7.17
CA THR A 248 12.71 -12.99 -7.43
C THR A 248 12.83 -13.39 -8.90
N LYS A 249 11.79 -14.01 -9.47
CA LYS A 249 11.73 -14.32 -10.91
C LYS A 249 11.69 -13.07 -11.78
N ALA A 250 10.86 -12.09 -11.43
CA ALA A 250 10.76 -10.84 -12.17
C ALA A 250 12.10 -10.08 -12.21
N TYR A 251 12.81 -10.01 -11.08
CA TYR A 251 14.13 -9.39 -10.99
C TYR A 251 15.15 -10.09 -11.87
N ARG A 252 15.21 -11.44 -11.84
CA ARG A 252 16.13 -12.20 -12.70
C ARG A 252 15.85 -11.96 -14.19
N GLN A 253 14.57 -11.94 -14.58
CA GLN A 253 14.18 -11.63 -15.96
C GLN A 253 14.60 -10.21 -16.36
N PHE A 254 14.40 -9.24 -15.47
CA PHE A 254 14.81 -7.86 -15.71
C PHE A 254 16.33 -7.73 -15.85
N VAL A 255 17.12 -8.33 -14.97
CA VAL A 255 18.60 -8.29 -15.06
C VAL A 255 19.10 -8.97 -16.33
N SER A 256 18.55 -10.12 -16.71
CA SER A 256 19.03 -10.90 -17.86
C SER A 256 18.54 -10.37 -19.22
N HIS A 257 17.33 -9.83 -19.28
CA HIS A 257 16.67 -9.50 -20.55
C HIS A 257 16.17 -8.05 -20.65
N GLN A 258 16.33 -7.25 -19.59
CA GLN A 258 15.80 -5.88 -19.51
C GLN A 258 14.27 -5.81 -19.69
N THR A 259 13.57 -6.91 -19.38
CA THR A 259 12.11 -6.99 -19.50
C THR A 259 11.45 -6.33 -18.28
N PRO A 260 10.66 -5.24 -18.46
CA PRO A 260 9.94 -4.62 -17.36
C PRO A 260 8.75 -5.48 -16.90
N ILE A 261 8.29 -5.25 -15.68
CA ILE A 261 7.00 -5.75 -15.22
C ILE A 261 5.91 -4.93 -15.89
N THR A 262 5.02 -5.57 -16.64
CA THR A 262 3.90 -4.87 -17.26
C THR A 262 2.70 -4.82 -16.32
N LEU A 263 1.93 -3.74 -16.40
CA LEU A 263 0.66 -3.59 -15.71
C LEU A 263 -0.50 -3.59 -16.69
N TYR A 264 -1.62 -4.11 -16.23
CA TYR A 264 -2.89 -4.15 -16.92
C TYR A 264 -3.97 -3.59 -15.99
N CYS A 265 -4.80 -2.68 -16.51
CA CYS A 265 -5.87 -2.06 -15.75
C CYS A 265 -7.20 -2.14 -16.49
N ARG A 266 -8.27 -2.25 -15.72
CA ARG A 266 -9.65 -2.17 -16.22
C ARG A 266 -10.55 -1.49 -15.20
N PRO A 267 -11.66 -0.87 -15.63
CA PRO A 267 -12.68 -0.38 -14.72
C PRO A 267 -13.20 -1.51 -13.84
N ARG A 268 -13.45 -1.20 -12.58
CA ARG A 268 -14.12 -2.11 -11.66
C ARG A 268 -15.60 -2.20 -12.03
N PRO A 269 -16.19 -3.40 -12.09
CA PRO A 269 -17.63 -3.55 -12.26
C PRO A 269 -18.39 -2.86 -11.11
N GLN A 270 -19.50 -2.17 -11.44
CA GLN A 270 -20.29 -1.41 -10.45
C GLN A 270 -20.85 -2.29 -9.31
N ASP A 271 -21.06 -3.57 -9.57
CA ASP A 271 -21.54 -4.58 -8.63
C ASP A 271 -20.42 -5.23 -7.79
N GLN A 272 -19.14 -4.89 -8.05
CA GLN A 272 -17.98 -5.51 -7.42
C GLN A 272 -17.13 -4.51 -6.63
N LEU A 273 -17.75 -3.80 -5.68
CA LEU A 273 -17.05 -2.88 -4.77
C LEU A 273 -15.82 -3.56 -4.15
N ALA A 274 -14.73 -2.79 -4.03
CA ALA A 274 -13.53 -3.29 -3.36
C ALA A 274 -13.84 -3.54 -1.88
N ALA A 275 -13.38 -4.65 -1.31
CA ALA A 275 -13.81 -5.07 0.03
C ALA A 275 -13.46 -4.05 1.13
N GLY A 276 -12.31 -3.38 1.04
CA GLY A 276 -11.91 -2.30 1.93
C GLY A 276 -12.63 -0.97 1.68
N CYS A 277 -13.42 -0.92 0.60
CA CYS A 277 -14.28 0.19 0.18
C CYS A 277 -15.77 -0.04 0.48
N ALA A 278 -16.11 -1.17 1.10
CA ALA A 278 -17.49 -1.55 1.40
C ALA A 278 -17.71 -1.57 2.92
N PRO A 279 -18.93 -1.23 3.39
CA PRO A 279 -19.33 -1.53 4.75
C PRO A 279 -19.12 -3.02 5.05
N LEU A 280 -18.56 -3.33 6.21
CA LEU A 280 -18.45 -4.72 6.64
C LEU A 280 -19.87 -5.23 6.88
N LEU A 281 -20.31 -6.20 6.08
CA LEU A 281 -21.57 -6.89 6.35
C LEU A 281 -21.41 -7.60 7.71
N PRO A 282 -22.42 -7.53 8.60
CA PRO A 282 -22.39 -8.33 9.81
C PRO A 282 -22.17 -9.79 9.41
N LEU A 283 -21.19 -10.45 10.03
CA LEU A 283 -20.99 -11.88 9.87
C LEU A 283 -22.31 -12.55 10.24
N ASP A 284 -22.93 -13.21 9.28
CA ASP A 284 -24.16 -13.97 9.48
C ASP A 284 -23.81 -15.09 10.48
N PRO A 285 -24.28 -15.02 11.75
CA PRO A 285 -23.84 -15.92 12.80
C PRO A 285 -24.26 -17.38 12.53
N GLU A 286 -25.12 -17.61 11.54
CA GLU A 286 -25.58 -18.92 11.10
C GLU A 286 -24.66 -19.59 10.05
N LYS A 287 -23.59 -18.93 9.58
CA LYS A 287 -22.67 -19.48 8.55
C LYS A 287 -21.23 -19.71 8.98
N SER A 288 -20.92 -19.52 10.27
CA SER A 288 -19.64 -19.91 10.85
C SER A 288 -19.78 -21.25 11.59
N GLU A 289 -19.87 -22.34 10.84
CA GLU A 289 -19.62 -23.72 11.29
C GLU A 289 -18.46 -24.33 10.49
#